data_AF-A0A8H6GJ30-F1
#
_entry.id   AF-A0A8H6GJ30-F1
#
_cell.length_a   1.000
_cell.length_b   1.000
_cell.length_c   1.000
_cell.angle_alpha   90.00
_cell.angle_beta   90.00
_cell.angle_gamma   90.00
#
_symmetry.space_group_name_H-M   'P 1'
#
loop_
_entity.id
_entity.type
_entity.pdbx_description
1 polymer ?
#
loop_
_entity_poly.entity_id
_entity_poly.type
_entity_poly.pdbx_seq_one_letter_code
_entity_poly.pdbx_strand_id
1 'polypeptide(L)'
;MSDPNIEGKILLALQALQNDPKLKLRRAAEIYKVGRMILWRRQKGIQSRSDWVPTSRKLSDLEEQIIVQFILDLDSRGFPPRLRGVEEMANRLLADRNASPVGKRWASNFVRRHKSLRRVSFVNMITGEPNAKIRLLFATGLGLWRTQSPSTASD
;
A
#
# COMPACT_ATOMS: atom_id res chain seq x y z
N MET A 1 -19.91 13.09 9.38
CA MET A 1 -18.95 11.99 9.62
C MET A 1 -19.60 10.70 9.16
N SER A 2 -19.01 10.02 8.18
CA SER A 2 -19.51 8.74 7.65
C SER A 2 -19.27 7.62 8.66
N ASP A 3 -20.35 6.93 9.00
CA ASP A 3 -20.40 5.82 9.95
C ASP A 3 -19.35 4.74 9.57
N PRO A 4 -18.41 4.36 10.46
CA PRO A 4 -17.28 3.48 10.12
C PRO A 4 -17.68 2.07 9.67
N ASN A 5 -18.95 1.70 9.79
CA ASN A 5 -19.45 0.36 9.46
C ASN A 5 -20.61 0.36 8.44
N ILE A 6 -20.52 1.19 7.39
CA ILE A 6 -21.53 1.21 6.31
C ILE A 6 -21.54 -0.13 5.54
N GLU A 7 -20.39 -0.72 5.25
CA GLU A 7 -20.32 -2.00 4.53
C GLU A 7 -20.93 -3.16 5.33
N GLY A 8 -20.76 -3.21 6.65
CA GLY A 8 -21.43 -4.22 7.49
C GLY A 8 -22.96 -4.11 7.42
N LYS A 9 -23.50 -2.87 7.43
CA LYS A 9 -24.96 -2.65 7.27
C LYS A 9 -25.45 -3.07 5.89
N ILE A 10 -24.65 -2.87 4.84
CA ILE A 10 -24.96 -3.33 3.49
C ILE A 10 -25.03 -4.86 3.44
N LEU A 11 -24.07 -5.55 4.05
CA LEU A 11 -24.05 -7.02 4.10
C LEU A 11 -25.29 -7.56 4.81
N LEU A 12 -25.66 -6.99 5.96
CA LEU A 12 -26.90 -7.35 6.67
C LEU A 12 -28.15 -7.09 5.83
N ALA A 13 -28.20 -5.97 5.11
CA ALA A 13 -29.31 -5.65 4.22
C ALA A 13 -29.42 -6.62 3.03
N LEU A 14 -28.30 -7.06 2.46
CA LEU A 14 -28.27 -8.08 1.40
C LEU A 14 -28.73 -9.44 1.93
N GLN A 15 -28.28 -9.83 3.12
CA GLN A 15 -28.71 -11.06 3.76
C GLN A 15 -30.22 -11.05 4.05
N ALA A 16 -30.77 -9.93 4.51
CA ALA A 16 -32.21 -9.77 4.73
C ALA A 16 -33.01 -9.90 3.43
N LEU A 17 -32.51 -9.38 2.30
CA LEU A 17 -33.14 -9.52 0.99
C LEU A 17 -33.07 -10.95 0.45
N GLN A 18 -32.05 -11.73 0.82
CA GLN A 18 -31.96 -13.15 0.46
C GLN A 18 -32.93 -14.00 1.30
N ASN A 19 -33.06 -13.68 2.60
CA ASN A 19 -33.89 -14.44 3.52
C ASN A 19 -35.39 -14.16 3.39
N ASP A 20 -35.77 -12.94 2.99
CA ASP A 20 -37.16 -12.55 2.81
C ASP A 20 -37.46 -12.15 1.34
N PRO A 21 -38.09 -13.03 0.55
CA PRO A 21 -38.44 -12.74 -0.84
C PRO A 21 -39.52 -11.66 -1.00
N LYS A 22 -40.25 -11.29 0.07
CA LYS A 22 -41.23 -10.19 0.03
C LYS A 22 -40.58 -8.82 0.31
N LEU A 23 -39.38 -8.81 0.89
CA LEU A 23 -38.68 -7.58 1.24
C LEU A 23 -38.18 -6.85 -0.01
N LYS A 24 -38.59 -5.59 -0.17
CA LYS A 24 -38.13 -4.75 -1.28
C LYS A 24 -36.81 -4.06 -0.93
N LEU A 25 -35.94 -3.88 -1.93
CA LEU A 25 -34.66 -3.17 -1.82
C LEU A 25 -34.77 -1.80 -1.13
N ARG A 26 -35.81 -1.01 -1.46
CA ARG A 26 -36.07 0.30 -0.83
C ARG A 26 -36.31 0.17 0.66
N ARG A 27 -37.11 -0.83 1.08
CA ARG A 27 -37.46 -1.04 2.48
C ARG A 27 -36.26 -1.55 3.28
N ALA A 28 -35.47 -2.46 2.71
CA ALA A 28 -34.20 -2.88 3.30
C ALA A 28 -33.25 -1.70 3.50
N ALA A 29 -33.11 -0.83 2.50
CA ALA A 29 -32.28 0.36 2.60
C ALA A 29 -32.71 1.31 3.74
N GLU A 30 -34.01 1.50 3.95
CA GLU A 30 -34.57 2.28 5.05
C GLU A 30 -34.29 1.63 6.42
N ILE A 31 -34.56 0.33 6.57
CA ILE A 31 -34.36 -0.43 7.83
C ILE A 31 -32.90 -0.36 8.27
N TYR A 32 -31.98 -0.64 7.35
CA TYR A 32 -30.54 -0.68 7.64
C TYR A 32 -29.85 0.69 7.51
N LYS A 33 -30.62 1.76 7.25
CA LYS A 33 -30.13 3.15 7.10
C LYS A 33 -28.97 3.26 6.10
N VAL A 34 -29.06 2.56 4.97
CA VAL A 34 -28.08 2.59 3.88
C VAL A 34 -28.69 3.25 2.65
N GLY A 35 -27.87 3.95 1.87
CA GLY A 35 -28.34 4.57 0.63
C GLY A 35 -28.84 3.51 -0.36
N ARG A 36 -30.08 3.67 -0.86
CA ARG A 36 -30.71 2.75 -1.82
C ARG A 36 -29.80 2.43 -3.01
N MET A 37 -29.11 3.43 -3.54
CA MET A 37 -28.20 3.27 -4.68
C MET A 37 -26.95 2.45 -4.32
N ILE A 38 -26.43 2.59 -3.11
CA ILE A 38 -25.26 1.83 -2.64
C ILE A 38 -25.65 0.34 -2.50
N LEU A 39 -26.80 0.07 -1.88
CA LEU A 39 -27.31 -1.29 -1.73
C LEU A 39 -27.58 -1.96 -3.09
N TRP A 40 -28.18 -1.24 -4.03
CA TRP A 40 -28.39 -1.74 -5.41
C TRP A 40 -27.08 -2.10 -6.10
N ARG A 41 -26.06 -1.25 -6.02
CA ARG A 41 -24.73 -1.50 -6.59
C ARG A 41 -24.11 -2.78 -6.02
N ARG A 42 -24.21 -2.97 -4.71
CA ARG A 42 -23.68 -4.13 -3.99
C ARG A 42 -24.44 -5.40 -4.34
N GLN A 43 -25.75 -5.32 -4.48
CA GLN A 43 -26.59 -6.43 -4.98
C GLN A 43 -26.18 -6.86 -6.40
N LYS A 44 -25.74 -5.90 -7.24
CA LYS A 44 -25.19 -6.17 -8.58
C LYS A 44 -23.73 -6.63 -8.57
N GLY A 45 -23.13 -6.88 -7.41
CA GLY A 45 -21.74 -7.32 -7.27
C GLY A 45 -20.70 -6.20 -7.45
N ILE A 46 -21.12 -4.93 -7.51
CA ILE A 46 -20.19 -3.81 -7.63
C ILE A 46 -19.56 -3.56 -6.26
N GLN A 47 -18.24 -3.77 -6.19
CA GLN A 47 -17.44 -3.57 -4.99
C GLN A 47 -17.34 -2.10 -4.58
N SER A 48 -16.98 -1.87 -3.31
CA SER A 48 -16.65 -0.52 -2.85
C SER A 48 -15.37 -0.02 -3.49
N ARG A 49 -15.18 1.30 -3.53
CA ARG A 49 -13.91 1.87 -3.95
C ARG A 49 -12.77 1.50 -3.00
N SER A 50 -13.07 1.25 -1.72
CA SER A 50 -12.10 0.73 -0.73
C SER A 50 -11.61 -0.66 -1.07
N ASP A 51 -12.51 -1.49 -1.60
CA ASP A 51 -12.28 -2.91 -1.86
C ASP A 51 -11.89 -3.15 -3.33
N TRP A 52 -11.99 -2.11 -4.17
CA TRP A 52 -11.66 -2.17 -5.58
C TRP A 52 -10.19 -2.48 -5.78
N VAL A 53 -9.92 -3.64 -6.38
CA VAL A 53 -8.58 -4.05 -6.79
C VAL A 53 -8.21 -3.29 -8.06
N PRO A 54 -7.16 -2.45 -8.06
CA PRO A 54 -6.76 -1.71 -9.25
C PRO A 54 -6.35 -2.66 -10.38
N THR A 55 -6.74 -2.38 -11.61
CA THR A 55 -6.35 -3.17 -12.80
C THR A 55 -4.83 -3.25 -13.01
N SER A 56 -4.08 -2.32 -12.43
CA SER A 56 -2.60 -2.34 -12.42
C SER A 56 -1.98 -3.37 -11.48
N ARG A 57 -2.80 -4.08 -10.68
CA ARG A 57 -2.36 -5.14 -9.77
C ARG A 57 -2.14 -6.42 -10.58
N LYS A 58 -0.90 -6.58 -11.07
CA LYS A 58 -0.46 -7.76 -11.84
C LYS A 58 -0.30 -9.02 -11.00
N LEU A 59 -0.12 -8.87 -9.68
CA LEU A 59 0.14 -9.96 -8.75
C LEU A 59 -1.10 -10.24 -7.88
N SER A 60 -1.27 -11.49 -7.47
CA SER A 60 -2.28 -11.90 -6.49
C SER A 60 -1.94 -11.39 -5.08
N ASP A 61 -2.92 -11.37 -4.18
CA ASP A 61 -2.70 -10.92 -2.80
C ASP A 61 -1.59 -11.71 -2.10
N LEU A 62 -1.51 -13.02 -2.37
CA LEU A 62 -0.47 -13.90 -1.83
C LEU A 62 0.92 -13.52 -2.36
N GLU A 63 1.04 -13.26 -3.67
CA GLU A 63 2.31 -12.85 -4.27
C GLU A 63 2.75 -11.48 -3.77
N GLU A 64 1.82 -10.53 -3.63
CA GLU A 64 2.13 -9.24 -3.03
C GLU A 64 2.62 -9.42 -1.57
N GLN A 65 2.00 -10.32 -0.81
CA GLN A 65 2.42 -10.62 0.57
C GLN A 65 3.83 -11.22 0.64
N ILE A 66 4.18 -12.13 -0.28
CA ILE A 66 5.54 -12.69 -0.39
C ILE A 66 6.56 -11.58 -0.64
N ILE A 67 6.26 -10.63 -1.53
CA ILE A 67 7.14 -9.49 -1.81
C ILE A 67 7.27 -8.56 -0.60
N VAL A 68 6.18 -8.29 0.12
CA VAL A 68 6.22 -7.51 1.37
C VAL A 68 7.14 -8.19 2.38
N GLN A 69 6.99 -9.51 2.58
CA GLN A 69 7.81 -10.26 3.52
C GLN A 69 9.29 -10.24 3.12
N PHE A 70 9.59 -10.39 1.83
CA PHE A 70 10.94 -10.26 1.29
C PHE A 70 11.56 -8.88 1.58
N ILE A 71 10.79 -7.79 1.41
CA ILE A 71 11.27 -6.43 1.72
C ILE A 71 11.57 -6.28 3.22
N LEU A 72 10.74 -6.85 4.08
CA LEU A 72 10.93 -6.81 5.54
C LEU A 72 12.15 -7.63 5.98
N ASP A 73 12.40 -8.78 5.37
CA ASP A 73 13.60 -9.60 5.62
C ASP A 73 14.89 -8.90 5.15
N LEU A 74 14.84 -8.14 4.04
CA LEU A 74 15.99 -7.33 3.62
C LEU A 74 16.31 -6.22 4.63
N ASP A 75 15.29 -5.51 5.11
CA ASP A 75 15.47 -4.42 6.08
C ASP A 75 15.96 -4.93 7.43
N SER A 76 15.48 -6.10 7.88
CA SER A 76 15.95 -6.72 9.14
C SER A 76 17.43 -7.11 9.09
N ARG A 77 17.93 -7.48 7.91
CA ARG A 77 19.36 -7.78 7.65
C ARG A 77 20.22 -6.54 7.46
N GLY A 78 19.64 -5.34 7.54
CA GLY A 78 20.34 -4.07 7.35
C GLY A 78 20.61 -3.71 5.89
N PHE A 79 20.03 -4.43 4.93
CA PHE A 79 20.14 -4.09 3.52
C PHE A 79 18.96 -3.20 3.09
N PRO A 80 19.21 -1.96 2.64
CA PRO A 80 18.13 -1.11 2.18
C PRO A 80 17.44 -1.77 0.98
N PRO A 81 16.11 -1.96 1.00
CA PRO A 81 15.43 -2.58 -0.12
C PRO A 81 15.58 -1.67 -1.35
N ARG A 82 15.93 -2.24 -2.50
CA ARG A 82 16.06 -1.50 -3.77
C ARG A 82 14.83 -1.75 -4.63
N LEU A 83 14.30 -0.71 -5.28
CA LEU A 83 13.16 -0.84 -6.22
C LEU A 83 13.42 -1.91 -7.28
N ARG A 84 14.66 -1.98 -7.78
CA ARG A 84 15.09 -2.99 -8.74
C ARG A 84 14.97 -4.42 -8.20
N GLY A 85 15.34 -4.66 -6.94
CA GLY A 85 15.21 -5.99 -6.33
C GLY A 85 13.75 -6.41 -6.14
N VAL A 86 12.88 -5.44 -5.82
CA VAL A 86 11.43 -5.66 -5.73
C VAL A 86 10.84 -6.01 -7.10
N GLU A 87 11.27 -5.31 -8.15
CA GLU A 87 10.88 -5.58 -9.54
C GLU A 87 11.37 -6.96 -10.02
N GLU A 88 12.62 -7.32 -9.74
CA GLU A 88 13.18 -8.63 -10.08
C GLU A 88 12.44 -9.77 -9.39
N MET A 89 12.12 -9.63 -8.09
CA MET A 89 11.32 -10.62 -7.37
C MET A 89 9.90 -10.75 -7.97
N ALA A 90 9.25 -9.64 -8.29
CA ALA A 90 7.94 -9.66 -8.94
C ALA A 90 7.98 -10.32 -10.32
N ASN A 91 9.00 -10.04 -11.12
CA ASN A 91 9.17 -10.64 -12.45
C ASN A 91 9.47 -12.13 -12.38
N ARG A 92 10.16 -12.62 -11.35
CA ARG A 92 10.35 -14.05 -11.11
C ARG A 92 9.01 -14.75 -10.86
N LEU A 93 8.20 -14.22 -9.95
CA LEU A 93 6.86 -14.78 -9.67
C LEU A 93 5.95 -14.79 -10.91
N LEU A 94 6.02 -13.73 -11.73
CA LEU A 94 5.28 -13.68 -12.99
C LEU A 94 5.81 -14.68 -14.02
N ALA A 95 7.14 -14.84 -14.12
CA ALA A 95 7.76 -15.81 -15.02
C ALA A 95 7.35 -17.24 -14.66
N ASP A 96 7.28 -17.59 -13.36
CA ASP A 96 6.82 -18.90 -12.90
C ASP A 96 5.37 -19.21 -13.34
N ARG A 97 4.57 -18.18 -13.62
CA ARG A 97 3.20 -18.28 -14.12
C ARG A 97 3.07 -18.04 -15.63
N ASN A 98 4.18 -17.94 -16.36
CA ASN A 98 4.23 -17.56 -17.78
C ASN A 98 3.51 -16.23 -18.08
N ALA A 99 3.55 -15.27 -17.15
CA ALA A 99 2.92 -13.96 -17.27
C ALA A 99 3.90 -12.86 -17.71
N SER A 100 3.38 -11.80 -18.34
CA SER A 100 4.20 -10.69 -18.83
C SER A 100 4.78 -9.86 -17.67
N PRO A 101 6.05 -9.40 -17.78
CA PRO A 101 6.77 -8.71 -16.72
C PRO A 101 6.09 -7.41 -16.28
N VAL A 102 6.40 -6.96 -15.07
CA VAL A 102 5.87 -5.69 -14.53
C VAL A 102 6.40 -4.49 -15.32
N GLY A 103 5.64 -3.39 -15.34
CA GLY A 103 6.07 -2.16 -16.00
C GLY A 103 7.04 -1.34 -15.14
N LYS A 104 7.79 -0.44 -15.78
CA LYS A 104 8.83 0.40 -15.14
C LYS A 104 8.41 1.17 -13.88
N ARG A 105 7.13 1.58 -13.78
CA ARG A 105 6.58 2.31 -12.62
C ARG A 105 5.91 1.39 -11.59
N TRP A 106 5.94 0.08 -11.79
CA TRP A 106 5.20 -0.85 -10.95
C TRP A 106 5.79 -0.91 -9.54
N ALA A 107 7.10 -1.05 -9.39
CA ALA A 107 7.75 -1.16 -8.08
C ALA A 107 7.53 0.10 -7.21
N SER A 108 7.64 1.29 -7.79
CA SER A 108 7.40 2.55 -7.06
C SER A 108 5.92 2.71 -6.66
N ASN A 109 4.99 2.32 -7.54
CA ASN A 109 3.57 2.29 -7.23
C ASN A 109 3.23 1.24 -6.16
N PHE A 110 3.86 0.07 -6.20
CA PHE A 110 3.69 -1.01 -5.23
C PHE A 110 4.02 -0.52 -3.81
N VAL A 111 5.17 0.11 -3.62
CA VAL A 111 5.59 0.66 -2.33
C VAL A 111 4.63 1.77 -1.89
N ARG A 112 4.23 2.66 -2.79
CA ARG A 112 3.33 3.77 -2.47
C ARG A 112 1.96 3.29 -1.96
N ARG A 113 1.46 2.15 -2.47
CA ARG A 113 0.21 1.51 -2.04
C ARG A 113 0.31 0.87 -0.66
N HIS A 114 1.43 0.24 -0.34
CA HIS A 114 1.61 -0.47 0.92
C HIS A 114 2.10 0.46 2.03
N LYS A 115 1.17 1.00 2.83
CA LYS A 115 1.49 1.87 3.98
C LYS A 115 2.41 1.18 5.00
N SER A 116 2.35 -0.15 5.14
CA SER A 116 3.24 -0.93 6.00
C SER A 116 4.71 -0.81 5.62
N LEU A 117 5.00 -0.70 4.32
CA LEU A 117 6.35 -0.52 3.79
C LEU A 117 6.87 0.91 3.96
N ARG A 118 6.04 1.87 4.39
CA ARG A 118 6.49 3.25 4.60
C ARG A 118 7.41 3.44 5.80
N ARG A 119 7.33 2.55 6.78
CA ARG A 119 8.17 2.60 8.00
C ARG A 119 9.54 1.97 7.82
N VAL A 120 9.70 1.20 6.75
CA VAL A 120 10.95 0.59 6.34
C VAL A 120 11.84 1.72 5.81
N SER A 121 13.16 1.65 6.03
CA SER A 121 14.20 2.62 5.63
C SER A 121 14.09 3.15 4.18
N PHE A 122 13.33 2.43 3.36
CA PHE A 122 12.97 2.64 1.97
C PHE A 122 12.36 4.02 1.62
N VAL A 123 11.49 4.60 2.46
CA VAL A 123 10.77 5.84 2.08
C VAL A 123 11.64 7.09 2.18
N ASN A 124 12.54 7.16 3.18
CA ASN A 124 13.42 8.31 3.40
C ASN A 124 14.33 8.61 2.18
N MET A 125 14.62 7.61 1.34
CA MET A 125 15.42 7.77 0.12
C MET A 125 14.61 8.28 -1.09
N ILE A 126 13.28 8.10 -1.11
CA ILE A 126 12.39 8.56 -2.20
C ILE A 126 11.77 9.92 -1.87
N THR A 127 11.57 10.24 -0.58
CA THR A 127 10.93 11.50 -0.14
C THR A 127 11.91 12.58 0.29
N GLY A 128 13.23 12.32 0.26
CA GLY A 128 14.25 13.32 0.60
C GLY A 128 14.28 13.74 2.07
N GLU A 129 13.60 13.00 2.96
CA GLU A 129 13.63 13.29 4.39
C GLU A 129 14.78 12.55 5.08
N PRO A 130 15.66 13.24 5.82
CA PRO A 130 16.76 12.59 6.53
C PRO A 130 16.23 11.69 7.64
N ASN A 131 16.70 10.44 7.63
CA ASN A 131 16.35 9.37 8.56
C ASN A 131 16.46 9.79 10.05
N ALA A 132 15.49 9.41 10.90
CA ALA A 132 15.54 9.61 12.35
C ALA A 132 16.79 8.99 13.03
N LYS A 133 17.39 7.95 12.42
CA LYS A 133 18.67 7.37 12.86
C LYS A 133 19.85 8.31 12.62
N ILE A 134 19.79 9.13 11.56
CA ILE A 134 20.74 10.21 11.28
C ILE A 134 20.54 11.37 12.26
N ARG A 135 19.28 11.66 12.67
CA ARG A 135 19.02 12.65 13.74
C ARG A 135 19.66 12.26 15.08
N LEU A 136 19.70 10.99 15.44
CA LEU A 136 20.40 10.55 16.66
C LEU A 136 21.92 10.73 16.56
N LEU A 137 22.50 10.53 15.38
CA LEU A 137 23.92 10.79 15.12
C LEU A 137 24.28 12.28 15.09
N PHE A 138 23.33 13.17 14.73
CA PHE A 138 23.53 14.63 14.81
C PHE A 138 23.16 15.25 16.17
N ALA A 139 22.37 14.56 16.99
CA ALA A 139 21.97 15.02 18.34
C ALA A 139 22.92 14.55 19.46
N THR A 140 23.79 13.58 19.19
CA THR A 140 24.88 13.18 20.10
C THR A 140 26.20 13.61 19.49
N GLY A 141 26.72 14.75 19.96
CA GLY A 141 27.96 15.33 19.46
C GLY A 141 29.16 14.40 19.65
N LEU A 142 29.47 13.59 18.64
CA LEU A 142 30.75 12.94 18.46
C LEU A 142 31.27 13.31 17.07
N GLY A 143 32.08 14.36 17.06
CA GLY A 143 32.74 14.85 15.85
C GLY A 143 33.79 13.87 15.33
N LEU A 144 34.06 13.96 14.02
CA LEU A 144 35.37 14.30 13.47
C LEU A 144 35.35 14.10 11.95
N TRP A 145 35.11 15.16 11.17
CA TRP A 145 35.75 15.32 9.85
C TRP A 145 35.99 16.82 9.61
N ARG A 146 37.26 17.19 9.78
CA ARG A 146 37.84 18.47 9.36
C ARG A 146 38.03 18.40 7.84
N THR A 147 37.16 19.03 7.07
CA THR A 147 37.44 19.31 5.66
C THR A 147 38.27 20.59 5.59
N GLN A 148 39.56 20.48 5.29
CA GLN A 148 40.35 21.62 4.83
C GLN A 148 39.97 21.91 3.37
N SER A 149 39.31 23.04 3.15
CA SER A 149 39.29 23.71 1.84
C SER A 149 40.47 24.67 1.79
N PRO A 150 41.23 24.75 0.67
CA PRO A 150 42.28 25.76 0.52
C PRO A 150 41.64 27.10 0.15
N SER A 151 41.87 28.12 0.98
CA SER A 151 41.49 29.50 0.70
C SER A 151 42.64 30.21 -0.02
N THR A 152 42.30 30.80 -1.16
CA THR A 152 43.08 31.79 -1.90
C THR A 152 43.19 33.12 -1.15
N ALA A 153 44.39 33.68 -1.07
CA ALA A 153 44.72 35.11 -0.82
C ALA A 153 46.12 35.31 -1.44
N SER A 154 46.28 36.00 -2.58
CA SER A 154 46.42 37.46 -2.72
C SER A 154 47.44 38.07 -1.76
N ASP A 155 48.67 38.25 -2.28
CA ASP A 155 49.49 39.45 -2.18
C ASP A 155 50.30 39.57 -3.48
#